data_AF-R5L0T8-F1
#
_entry.id   AF-R5L0T8-F1
#
_cell.length_a   1.000
_cell.length_b   1.000
_cell.length_c   1.000
_cell.angle_alpha   90.00
_cell.angle_beta   90.00
_cell.angle_gamma   90.00
#
_symmetry.space_group_name_H-M   'P 1'
#
loop_
_entity.id
_entity.type
_entity.pdbx_description
1 polymer ?
#
loop_
_entity_poly.entity_id
_entity_poly.type
_entity_poly.pdbx_seq_one_letter_code
_entity_poly.pdbx_strand_id
1 'polypeptide(L)'
;MNKPYAGIITYDPASNKYFLHKSERVRDKTGSDYKTGDKVVFNSKPGKKGASDLVSEFLTYGSSNGVYLRPDTFGEDKKSNPSVFRWFEDEEDKSEIDVKFIKRLKANVEMYKGKHKGDYEKTINEMENGEGWLPVWYYRDPDTGSFYFAPSQCSRSVFNKTSHDVVKAAKVNACVSPENCCEACALFGFISNENHNSFSRASRVRFTDAVCDSTDCFDGPYLLPLLANPRLSSFEFYLSGNYNKREWNRLYGPDSSKVTIAGRKFYWHAPQNVITSDDEKAEEQPTMAARMQLVKKGMDFSFSVFFDRITEKQLRKLVFALDLGENSDDSRRCHKLGHGKPVGLGSVKIIVDQIITRSFVENHYSLNDITKNILSEANEDMFPKTPVLTAFLDKLLDLDYVAGYDVDYPRLKEGGDVFSWFSENRDPLASKTNKFIKVQAEKRMESYKRLDNKGYIIYYNHLPRITDPDPSLPRKPKPGQNGGQNSGGNKGSLNNRK
;
A
#
# COMPACT_ATOMS: atom_id res chain seq x y z
N MET A 1 -4.36 14.94 2.49
CA MET A 1 -5.83 14.96 2.32
C MET A 1 -6.17 15.46 0.91
N ASN A 2 -7.31 15.05 0.33
CA ASN A 2 -7.75 15.55 -0.97
C ASN A 2 -8.40 16.94 -0.82
N LYS A 3 -7.97 17.93 -1.62
CA LYS A 3 -8.55 19.31 -1.67
C LYS A 3 -9.11 19.77 -0.31
N PRO A 4 -8.27 19.91 0.72
CA PRO A 4 -8.76 20.18 2.06
C PRO A 4 -9.36 21.59 2.14
N TYR A 5 -10.46 21.70 2.86
CA TYR A 5 -11.17 22.95 3.17
C TYR A 5 -10.79 23.44 4.57
N ALA A 6 -10.90 24.75 4.81
CA ALA A 6 -10.74 25.31 6.14
C ALA A 6 -12.06 25.19 6.90
N GLY A 7 -11.99 24.85 8.18
CA GLY A 7 -13.15 24.84 9.06
C GLY A 7 -12.76 25.06 10.50
N ILE A 8 -13.75 25.38 11.33
CA ILE A 8 -13.60 25.58 12.76
C ILE A 8 -14.47 24.55 13.47
N ILE A 9 -13.90 23.81 14.41
CA ILE A 9 -14.64 22.90 15.27
C ILE A 9 -14.95 23.59 16.59
N THR A 10 -16.21 23.48 17.01
CA THR A 10 -16.69 23.89 18.33
C THR A 10 -17.32 22.70 19.04
N TYR A 11 -17.38 22.73 20.36
CA TYR A 11 -18.09 21.75 21.18
C TYR A 11 -19.11 22.47 22.05
N ASP A 12 -20.31 21.92 22.13
CA ASP A 12 -21.38 22.39 23.00
C ASP A 12 -21.49 21.46 24.21
N PRO A 13 -21.05 21.90 25.41
CA PRO A 13 -21.12 21.10 26.62
C PRO A 13 -22.55 20.77 27.05
N ALA A 14 -23.55 21.60 26.70
CA ALA A 14 -24.93 21.38 27.11
C ALA A 14 -25.56 20.20 26.37
N SER A 15 -25.25 20.04 25.08
CA SER A 15 -25.74 18.94 24.25
C SER A 15 -24.74 17.79 24.06
N ASN A 16 -23.50 17.95 24.54
CA ASN A 16 -22.38 17.01 24.35
C ASN A 16 -22.14 16.70 22.86
N LYS A 17 -22.15 17.75 22.02
CA LYS A 17 -22.03 17.64 20.56
C LYS A 17 -20.90 18.49 20.02
N TYR A 18 -20.27 17.97 18.96
CA TYR A 18 -19.27 18.70 18.18
C TYR A 18 -19.89 19.23 16.90
N PHE A 19 -19.49 20.43 16.50
CA PHE A 19 -19.94 21.07 15.27
C PHE A 19 -18.73 21.51 14.44
N LEU A 20 -18.77 21.25 13.15
CA LEU A 20 -17.87 21.80 12.15
C LEU A 20 -18.57 22.98 11.46
N HIS A 21 -17.91 24.13 11.49
CA HIS A 21 -18.31 25.33 10.77
C HIS A 21 -17.39 25.48 9.56
N LYS A 22 -17.97 25.72 8.37
CA LYS A 22 -17.15 26.03 7.19
C LYS A 22 -16.45 27.37 7.40
N SER A 23 -15.24 27.50 6.87
CA SER A 23 -14.43 28.70 7.03
C SER A 23 -13.66 29.01 5.76
N GLU A 24 -13.25 30.27 5.63
CA GLU A 24 -12.33 30.69 4.58
C GLU A 24 -10.93 30.88 5.15
N ARG A 25 -9.92 30.36 4.43
CA ARG A 25 -8.52 30.57 4.78
C ARG A 25 -8.10 31.98 4.35
N VAL A 26 -7.58 32.77 5.29
CA VAL A 26 -6.87 34.01 5.04
C VAL A 26 -5.41 33.83 5.46
N ARG A 27 -4.46 34.02 4.56
CA ARG A 27 -3.02 33.79 4.85
C ARG A 27 -2.44 34.96 5.63
N ASP A 28 -1.67 34.64 6.67
CA ASP A 28 -0.91 35.63 7.41
C ASP A 28 0.55 35.69 6.90
N LYS A 29 1.03 36.92 6.66
CA LYS A 29 2.42 37.24 6.31
C LYS A 29 2.96 38.45 7.08
N THR A 30 2.22 38.89 8.10
CA THR A 30 2.56 40.08 8.90
C THR A 30 3.70 39.81 9.89
N GLY A 31 3.94 38.54 10.23
CA GLY A 31 4.93 38.16 11.24
C GLY A 31 4.38 38.22 12.68
N SER A 32 3.06 38.18 12.84
CA SER A 32 2.40 38.14 14.15
C SER A 32 2.90 36.98 15.02
N ASP A 33 2.71 37.09 16.35
CA ASP A 33 3.10 36.10 17.34
C ASP A 33 1.95 35.18 17.81
N TYR A 34 0.72 35.41 17.32
CA TYR A 34 -0.48 34.61 17.63
C TYR A 34 -0.26 33.09 17.57
N LYS A 35 -0.83 32.40 18.54
CA LYS A 35 -0.78 30.94 18.66
C LYS A 35 -1.97 30.31 17.97
N THR A 36 -1.89 29.01 17.73
CA THR A 36 -3.06 28.26 17.26
C THR A 36 -4.18 28.35 18.30
N GLY A 37 -5.40 28.63 17.85
CA GLY A 37 -6.58 28.78 18.72
C GLY A 37 -6.90 30.21 19.11
N ASP A 38 -5.98 31.17 18.93
CA ASP A 38 -6.24 32.57 19.24
C ASP A 38 -7.38 33.11 18.39
N LYS A 39 -8.40 33.69 19.05
CA LYS A 39 -9.48 34.42 18.38
C LYS A 39 -8.94 35.80 17.98
N VAL A 40 -9.04 36.12 16.70
CA VAL A 40 -8.45 37.33 16.14
C VAL A 40 -9.48 38.12 15.33
N VAL A 41 -9.36 39.44 15.38
CA VAL A 41 -10.08 40.36 14.50
C VAL A 41 -9.06 40.92 13.50
N PHE A 42 -9.43 40.99 12.23
CA PHE A 42 -8.46 41.33 11.18
C PHE A 42 -9.11 41.97 9.96
N ASN A 43 -8.34 42.79 9.25
CA ASN A 43 -8.67 43.19 7.89
C ASN A 43 -7.93 42.29 6.89
N SER A 44 -8.52 42.10 5.71
CA SER A 44 -7.92 41.28 4.64
C SER A 44 -7.95 41.99 3.29
N LYS A 45 -6.97 41.66 2.45
CA LYS A 45 -6.90 42.09 1.06
C LYS A 45 -6.89 40.89 0.10
N PRO A 46 -7.40 41.05 -1.14
CA PRO A 46 -7.41 39.98 -2.13
C PRO A 46 -6.04 39.38 -2.41
N GLY A 47 -6.00 38.04 -2.52
CA GLY A 47 -4.82 37.32 -2.99
C GLY A 47 -4.57 37.50 -4.50
N LYS A 48 -3.31 37.38 -4.94
CA LYS A 48 -2.97 37.40 -6.38
C LYS A 48 -3.35 36.07 -7.06
N LYS A 49 -3.86 36.15 -8.30
CA LYS A 49 -4.08 35.01 -9.23
C LYS A 49 -4.92 33.85 -8.63
N GLY A 50 -6.01 34.18 -7.94
CA GLY A 50 -6.92 33.19 -7.35
C GLY A 50 -6.37 32.45 -6.12
N ALA A 51 -5.27 32.94 -5.55
CA ALA A 51 -4.82 32.50 -4.24
C ALA A 51 -5.69 33.11 -3.14
N SER A 52 -5.72 32.48 -1.96
CA SER A 52 -6.47 33.00 -0.82
C SER A 52 -6.02 34.40 -0.41
N ASP A 53 -6.96 35.13 0.20
CA ASP A 53 -6.76 36.46 0.77
C ASP A 53 -5.59 36.50 1.75
N LEU A 54 -5.09 37.71 1.97
CA LEU A 54 -3.99 38.00 2.89
C LEU A 54 -4.49 38.89 4.01
N VAL A 55 -4.09 38.59 5.24
CA VAL A 55 -4.25 39.52 6.36
C VAL A 55 -3.48 40.80 6.03
N SER A 56 -4.15 41.95 6.12
CA SER A 56 -3.52 43.26 5.98
C SER A 56 -3.07 43.80 7.34
N GLU A 57 -3.88 43.62 8.37
CA GLU A 57 -3.61 44.05 9.74
C GLU A 57 -4.51 43.27 10.73
N PHE A 58 -4.07 43.20 11.98
CA PHE A 58 -4.86 42.70 13.10
C PHE A 58 -5.40 43.89 13.91
N LEU A 59 -6.62 43.74 14.41
CA LEU A 59 -7.37 44.79 15.08
C LEU A 59 -7.84 44.32 16.46
N THR A 60 -8.17 45.28 17.33
CA THR A 60 -8.85 44.98 18.60
C THR A 60 -10.36 44.79 18.41
N TYR A 61 -10.97 45.53 17.48
CA TYR A 61 -12.40 45.51 17.19
C TYR A 61 -12.67 45.63 15.69
N GLY A 62 -13.74 45.00 15.22
CA GLY A 62 -14.07 44.92 13.80
C GLY A 62 -15.04 43.78 13.50
N SER A 63 -15.55 43.73 12.27
CA SER A 63 -16.55 42.73 11.84
C SER A 63 -15.93 41.40 11.42
N SER A 64 -14.73 41.42 10.84
CA SER A 64 -14.04 40.22 10.39
C SER A 64 -13.29 39.56 11.55
N ASN A 65 -13.79 38.40 11.98
CA ASN A 65 -13.23 37.62 13.06
C ASN A 65 -12.92 36.17 12.61
N GLY A 66 -12.09 35.49 13.36
CA GLY A 66 -11.68 34.12 13.04
C GLY A 66 -10.71 33.54 14.05
N VAL A 67 -10.18 32.37 13.74
CA VAL A 67 -9.23 31.65 14.59
C VAL A 67 -7.89 31.52 13.90
N TYR A 68 -6.83 31.85 14.61
CA TYR A 68 -5.48 31.73 14.10
C TYR A 68 -5.02 30.27 14.10
N LEU A 69 -4.38 29.84 13.01
CA LEU A 69 -3.75 28.54 12.83
C LEU A 69 -2.28 28.74 12.47
N ARG A 70 -1.41 28.22 13.34
CA ARG A 70 0.03 28.11 13.08
C ARG A 70 0.39 26.63 12.93
N PRO A 71 0.41 26.10 11.68
CA PRO A 71 0.59 24.67 11.47
C PRO A 71 2.05 24.27 11.63
N ASP A 72 2.30 23.12 12.27
CA ASP A 72 3.56 22.41 12.10
C ASP A 72 3.62 21.70 10.75
N THR A 73 4.83 21.35 10.33
CA THR A 73 5.08 20.51 9.16
C THR A 73 5.46 19.09 9.56
N PHE A 74 5.12 18.10 8.73
CA PHE A 74 5.73 16.77 8.84
C PHE A 74 7.18 16.85 8.37
N GLY A 75 8.13 16.76 9.31
CA GLY A 75 9.57 16.82 9.04
C GLY A 75 10.19 18.21 9.27
N GLU A 76 11.51 18.27 9.19
CA GLU A 76 12.31 19.46 9.51
C GLU A 76 12.23 20.56 8.41
N ASP A 77 12.25 21.82 8.86
CA ASP A 77 12.58 23.03 8.11
C ASP A 77 11.75 23.45 6.89
N LYS A 78 10.45 23.15 6.85
CA LYS A 78 9.55 23.81 5.89
C LYS A 78 8.86 25.01 6.52
N LYS A 79 8.84 26.14 5.80
CA LYS A 79 8.11 27.35 6.21
C LYS A 79 6.64 27.00 6.44
N SER A 80 6.18 27.14 7.69
CA SER A 80 4.74 27.14 7.97
C SER A 80 4.13 28.36 7.27
N ASN A 81 2.89 28.21 6.81
CA ASN A 81 2.12 29.35 6.29
C ASN A 81 0.98 29.60 7.28
N PRO A 82 1.22 30.39 8.35
CA PRO A 82 0.18 30.74 9.30
C PRO A 82 -1.02 31.34 8.56
N SER A 83 -2.20 31.12 9.10
CA SER A 83 -3.45 31.55 8.48
C SER A 83 -4.49 31.79 9.54
N VAL A 84 -5.42 32.69 9.26
CA VAL A 84 -6.67 32.83 10.00
C VAL A 84 -7.74 32.05 9.26
N PHE A 85 -8.53 31.27 9.97
CA PHE A 85 -9.76 30.71 9.46
C PHE A 85 -10.89 31.64 9.86
N ARG A 86 -11.50 32.27 8.85
CA ARG A 86 -12.57 33.24 9.03
C ARG A 86 -13.80 32.53 9.59
N TRP A 87 -14.37 33.10 10.65
CA TRP A 87 -15.64 32.68 11.20
C TRP A 87 -16.79 33.31 10.42
N PHE A 88 -17.86 32.54 10.25
CA PHE A 88 -19.12 32.99 9.69
C PHE A 88 -20.22 32.64 10.70
N GLU A 89 -21.17 33.55 10.92
CA GLU A 89 -22.30 33.32 11.84
C GLU A 89 -23.44 32.50 11.20
N ASP A 90 -23.25 32.00 9.98
CA ASP A 90 -24.28 31.29 9.22
C ASP A 90 -24.48 29.84 9.71
N GLU A 91 -25.66 29.56 10.26
CA GLU A 91 -26.05 28.23 10.73
C GLU A 91 -26.22 27.23 9.57
N GLU A 92 -26.42 27.66 8.31
CA GLU A 92 -26.51 26.75 7.15
C GLU A 92 -25.19 26.04 6.84
N ASP A 93 -24.07 26.60 7.28
CA ASP A 93 -22.71 26.09 7.07
C ASP A 93 -22.17 25.26 8.24
N LYS A 94 -23.04 24.94 9.19
CA LYS A 94 -22.75 24.12 10.38
C LYS A 94 -23.11 22.65 10.16
N SER A 95 -22.24 21.75 10.59
CA SER A 95 -22.48 20.30 10.53
C SER A 95 -22.16 19.64 11.85
N GLU A 96 -23.10 18.90 12.42
CA GLU A 96 -22.82 18.02 13.57
C GLU A 96 -21.83 16.91 13.16
N ILE A 97 -20.81 16.68 13.98
CA ILE A 97 -19.77 15.69 13.72
C ILE A 97 -19.63 14.70 14.88
N ASP A 98 -19.42 13.44 14.54
CA ASP A 98 -19.24 12.34 15.48
C ASP A 98 -17.88 12.45 16.19
N VAL A 99 -17.86 12.21 17.50
CA VAL A 99 -16.66 12.22 18.36
C VAL A 99 -15.53 11.33 17.84
N LYS A 100 -15.83 10.27 17.08
CA LYS A 100 -14.80 9.41 16.45
C LYS A 100 -13.88 10.20 15.51
N PHE A 101 -14.38 11.24 14.85
CA PHE A 101 -13.55 12.07 13.98
C PHE A 101 -12.58 12.96 14.77
N ILE A 102 -12.97 13.38 15.98
CA ILE A 102 -12.09 14.09 16.93
C ILE A 102 -11.00 13.16 17.46
N LYS A 103 -11.35 11.93 17.87
CA LYS A 103 -10.36 10.91 18.27
C LYS A 103 -9.31 10.66 17.18
N ARG A 104 -9.76 10.63 15.92
CA ARG A 104 -8.88 10.48 14.75
C ARG A 104 -7.99 11.69 14.50
N LEU A 105 -8.49 12.90 14.72
CA LEU A 105 -7.68 14.12 14.69
C LEU A 105 -6.57 14.07 15.75
N LYS A 106 -6.89 13.67 16.98
CA LYS A 106 -5.91 13.51 18.07
C LYS A 106 -4.80 12.53 17.68
N ALA A 107 -5.15 11.35 17.16
CA ALA A 107 -4.17 10.40 16.63
C ALA A 107 -3.33 10.98 15.47
N ASN A 108 -3.89 11.89 14.66
CA ASN A 108 -3.13 12.59 13.62
C ASN A 108 -2.11 13.58 14.22
N VAL A 109 -2.51 14.32 15.24
CA VAL A 109 -1.67 15.31 15.95
C VAL A 109 -0.49 14.63 16.65
N GLU A 110 -0.70 13.43 17.22
CA GLU A 110 0.38 12.65 17.84
C GLU A 110 1.56 12.39 16.89
N MET A 111 1.29 12.26 15.59
CA MET A 111 2.31 12.03 14.56
C MET A 111 3.18 13.26 14.26
N TYR A 112 2.78 14.46 14.69
CA TYR A 112 3.58 15.66 14.55
C TYR A 112 4.69 15.69 15.61
N LYS A 113 5.82 16.30 15.25
CA LYS A 113 7.00 16.48 16.12
C LYS A 113 7.51 17.93 16.14
N GLY A 114 6.71 18.86 15.62
CA GLY A 114 7.10 20.26 15.50
C GLY A 114 6.86 21.06 16.77
N LYS A 115 7.27 22.33 16.74
CA LYS A 115 7.25 23.25 17.88
C LYS A 115 5.86 23.79 18.23
N HIS A 116 4.90 23.71 17.32
CA HIS A 116 3.52 24.21 17.51
C HIS A 116 2.51 23.13 17.88
N LYS A 117 2.94 21.87 17.99
CA LYS A 117 2.11 20.74 18.41
C LYS A 117 1.45 21.02 19.76
N GLY A 118 2.22 21.50 20.74
CA GLY A 118 1.72 21.79 22.08
C GLY A 118 0.64 22.89 22.08
N ASP A 119 0.79 23.93 21.24
CA ASP A 119 -0.23 24.97 21.08
C ASP A 119 -1.53 24.34 20.53
N TYR A 120 -1.43 23.46 19.53
CA TYR A 120 -2.59 22.78 18.94
C TYR A 120 -3.29 21.82 19.92
N GLU A 121 -2.52 21.05 20.70
CA GLU A 121 -3.06 20.16 21.75
C GLU A 121 -3.78 20.95 22.84
N LYS A 122 -3.24 22.12 23.23
CA LYS A 122 -3.92 23.05 24.14
C LYS A 122 -5.26 23.52 23.56
N THR A 123 -5.29 23.93 22.29
CA THR A 123 -6.54 24.35 21.62
C THR A 123 -7.58 23.24 21.59
N ILE A 124 -7.18 21.97 21.40
CA ILE A 124 -8.11 20.84 21.45
C ILE A 124 -8.77 20.75 22.83
N ASN A 125 -7.98 20.82 23.91
CA ASN A 125 -8.50 20.74 25.27
C ASN A 125 -9.42 21.92 25.61
N GLU A 126 -9.05 23.14 25.22
CA GLU A 126 -9.90 24.33 25.40
C GLU A 126 -11.23 24.20 24.66
N MET A 127 -11.20 23.66 23.43
CA MET A 127 -12.42 23.38 22.67
C MET A 127 -13.28 22.32 23.36
N GLU A 128 -12.72 21.21 23.84
CA GLU A 128 -13.46 20.16 24.55
C GLU A 128 -14.03 20.62 25.91
N ASN A 129 -13.49 21.69 26.50
CA ASN A 129 -14.06 22.35 27.68
C ASN A 129 -15.18 23.36 27.32
N GLY A 130 -15.45 23.60 26.03
CA GLY A 130 -16.43 24.58 25.56
C GLY A 130 -15.93 26.02 25.52
N GLU A 131 -14.63 26.25 25.72
CA GLU A 131 -14.02 27.58 25.85
C GLU A 131 -13.28 28.03 24.57
N GLY A 132 -12.83 27.06 23.77
CA GLY A 132 -11.97 27.27 22.61
C GLY A 132 -12.63 26.95 21.26
N TRP A 133 -12.04 27.48 20.19
CA TRP A 133 -12.38 27.15 18.81
C TRP A 133 -11.18 26.47 18.15
N LEU A 134 -11.39 25.32 17.52
CA LEU A 134 -10.31 24.53 16.95
C LEU A 134 -10.24 24.70 15.42
N PRO A 135 -9.23 25.39 14.87
CA PRO A 135 -9.08 25.53 13.43
C PRO A 135 -8.55 24.22 12.83
N VAL A 136 -9.26 23.67 11.84
CA VAL A 136 -8.93 22.39 11.20
C VAL A 136 -8.94 22.47 9.68
N TRP A 137 -7.98 21.81 9.05
CA TRP A 137 -8.14 21.42 7.65
C TRP A 137 -9.01 20.18 7.61
N TYR A 138 -10.03 20.17 6.75
CA TYR A 138 -10.93 19.02 6.64
C TYR A 138 -11.18 18.57 5.21
N TYR A 139 -11.49 17.28 5.07
CA TYR A 139 -12.01 16.67 3.86
C TYR A 139 -13.18 15.77 4.24
N ARG A 140 -14.31 15.92 3.54
CA ARG A 140 -15.45 15.00 3.67
C ARG A 140 -15.39 14.00 2.53
N ASP A 141 -15.21 12.74 2.90
CA ASP A 141 -15.19 11.64 1.94
C ASP A 141 -16.59 11.49 1.29
N PRO A 142 -16.68 11.54 -0.04
CA PRO A 142 -17.96 11.57 -0.73
C PRO A 142 -18.73 10.24 -0.68
N ASP A 143 -18.06 9.11 -0.44
CA ASP A 143 -18.73 7.80 -0.37
C ASP A 143 -19.22 7.48 1.04
N THR A 144 -18.38 7.75 2.03
CA THR A 144 -18.64 7.38 3.42
C THR A 144 -19.26 8.52 4.23
N GLY A 145 -19.23 9.75 3.70
CA GLY A 145 -19.60 10.96 4.43
C GLY A 145 -18.65 11.31 5.59
N SER A 146 -17.55 10.56 5.76
CA SER A 146 -16.63 10.68 6.90
C SER A 146 -15.76 11.93 6.82
N PHE A 147 -15.61 12.62 7.95
CA PHE A 147 -14.75 13.81 8.05
C PHE A 147 -13.33 13.45 8.46
N TYR A 148 -12.36 13.76 7.61
CA TYR A 148 -10.94 13.68 7.90
C TYR A 148 -10.42 15.06 8.27
N PHE A 149 -9.95 15.22 9.51
CA PHE A 149 -9.39 16.45 10.02
C PHE A 149 -7.87 16.37 10.12
N ALA A 150 -7.20 17.51 9.97
CA ALA A 150 -5.79 17.63 10.29
C ALA A 150 -5.36 19.07 10.64
N PRO A 151 -4.21 19.22 11.32
CA PRO A 151 -3.60 20.54 11.59
C PRO A 151 -3.07 21.27 10.36
N SER A 152 -2.86 20.57 9.23
CA SER A 152 -2.18 21.13 8.04
C SER A 152 -2.76 20.62 6.73
N GLN A 153 -2.70 21.45 5.67
CA GLN A 153 -3.13 21.08 4.31
C GLN A 153 -2.39 19.86 3.77
N CYS A 154 -1.09 19.75 4.09
CA CYS A 154 -0.21 18.66 3.66
C CYS A 154 -0.07 17.57 4.73
N SER A 155 -1.13 17.32 5.50
CA SER A 155 -1.13 16.26 6.51
C SER A 155 -1.32 14.87 5.92
N ARG A 156 -0.88 13.86 6.69
CA ARG A 156 -1.24 12.44 6.48
C ARG A 156 -2.68 12.20 6.94
N SER A 157 -3.38 11.28 6.29
CA SER A 157 -4.69 10.83 6.76
C SER A 157 -4.51 9.70 7.77
N VAL A 158 -5.24 9.76 8.88
CA VAL A 158 -5.49 8.62 9.77
C VAL A 158 -6.85 8.04 9.36
N PHE A 159 -6.95 6.71 9.28
CA PHE A 159 -8.16 5.99 8.84
C PHE A 159 -8.86 5.33 10.02
N ASN A 160 -10.16 5.04 9.88
CA ASN A 160 -10.94 4.33 10.90
C ASN A 160 -10.60 2.84 10.92
N LYS A 161 -10.51 2.23 9.73
CA LYS A 161 -10.14 0.81 9.60
C LYS A 161 -8.64 0.64 9.70
N THR A 162 -8.22 -0.26 10.57
CA THR A 162 -6.85 -0.78 10.62
C THR A 162 -6.60 -1.77 9.47
N SER A 163 -5.34 -2.13 9.23
CA SER A 163 -5.02 -3.23 8.31
C SER A 163 -5.70 -4.54 8.74
N HIS A 164 -5.76 -4.81 10.05
CA HIS A 164 -6.43 -5.99 10.57
C HIS A 164 -7.93 -6.00 10.25
N ASP A 165 -8.62 -4.84 10.36
CA ASP A 165 -10.04 -4.73 10.04
C ASP A 165 -10.31 -5.00 8.55
N VAL A 166 -9.45 -4.50 7.67
CA VAL A 166 -9.56 -4.73 6.21
C VAL A 166 -9.37 -6.22 5.88
N VAL A 167 -8.39 -6.88 6.50
CA VAL A 167 -8.15 -8.33 6.30
C VAL A 167 -9.29 -9.16 6.90
N LYS A 168 -9.82 -8.78 8.06
CA LYS A 168 -10.97 -9.43 8.70
C LYS A 168 -12.23 -9.30 7.84
N ALA A 169 -12.51 -8.12 7.31
CA ALA A 169 -13.62 -7.88 6.39
C ALA A 169 -13.52 -8.72 5.10
N ALA A 170 -12.30 -8.95 4.61
CA ALA A 170 -12.04 -9.81 3.46
C ALA A 170 -12.14 -11.32 3.76
N LYS A 171 -12.32 -11.71 5.03
CA LYS A 171 -12.38 -13.13 5.48
C LYS A 171 -11.16 -13.96 5.08
N VAL A 172 -9.98 -13.34 5.08
CA VAL A 172 -8.69 -13.99 4.76
C VAL A 172 -7.77 -14.17 5.97
N ASN A 173 -8.27 -13.90 7.18
CA ASN A 173 -7.61 -14.25 8.44
C ASN A 173 -7.62 -15.77 8.67
N ALA A 174 -6.77 -16.23 9.60
CA ALA A 174 -6.82 -17.61 10.08
C ALA A 174 -8.21 -17.95 10.64
N CYS A 175 -8.60 -19.22 10.56
CA CYS A 175 -9.86 -19.70 11.14
C CYS A 175 -9.85 -19.52 12.66
N VAL A 176 -11.01 -19.21 13.22
CA VAL A 176 -11.19 -18.96 14.66
C VAL A 176 -11.93 -20.09 15.39
N SER A 177 -12.47 -21.06 14.65
CA SER A 177 -13.20 -22.21 15.19
C SER A 177 -12.91 -23.48 14.38
N PRO A 178 -12.85 -24.67 15.01
CA PRO A 178 -12.65 -25.95 14.32
C PRO A 178 -13.84 -26.36 13.43
N GLU A 179 -15.06 -25.91 13.74
CA GLU A 179 -16.31 -26.34 13.08
C GLU A 179 -16.44 -25.81 11.65
N ASN A 180 -15.83 -24.64 11.37
CA ASN A 180 -15.86 -23.98 10.06
C ASN A 180 -14.43 -23.71 9.56
N CYS A 181 -13.57 -24.72 9.69
CA CYS A 181 -12.16 -24.63 9.34
C CYS A 181 -11.96 -24.72 7.82
N CYS A 182 -11.24 -23.76 7.22
CA CYS A 182 -10.86 -23.82 5.81
C CYS A 182 -9.86 -24.96 5.56
N GLU A 183 -9.72 -25.40 4.31
CA GLU A 183 -8.86 -26.52 3.93
C GLU A 183 -7.39 -26.33 4.37
N ALA A 184 -6.87 -25.09 4.27
CA ALA A 184 -5.52 -24.77 4.70
C ALA A 184 -5.36 -24.91 6.23
N CYS A 185 -6.24 -24.31 7.02
CA CYS A 185 -6.21 -24.43 8.48
C CYS A 185 -6.49 -25.88 8.94
N ALA A 186 -7.23 -26.67 8.15
CA ALA A 186 -7.51 -28.07 8.45
C ALA A 186 -6.26 -28.96 8.28
N LEU A 187 -5.35 -28.56 7.40
CA LEU A 187 -4.10 -29.23 7.08
C LEU A 187 -2.92 -28.73 7.93
N PHE A 188 -2.70 -27.41 7.97
CA PHE A 188 -1.56 -26.78 8.65
C PHE A 188 -1.84 -26.37 10.10
N GLY A 189 -3.10 -26.46 10.55
CA GLY A 189 -3.51 -26.04 11.89
C GLY A 189 -3.72 -24.53 12.03
N PHE A 190 -4.17 -24.12 13.22
CA PHE A 190 -4.34 -22.72 13.59
C PHE A 190 -4.36 -22.55 15.12
N ILE A 191 -4.08 -21.32 15.58
CA ILE A 191 -4.26 -20.87 16.95
C ILE A 191 -5.11 -19.61 16.89
N SER A 192 -6.18 -19.55 17.68
CA SER A 192 -7.09 -18.40 17.75
C SER A 192 -7.36 -18.04 19.20
N ASN A 193 -7.17 -16.76 19.51
CA ASN A 193 -7.52 -16.15 20.81
C ASN A 193 -8.65 -15.12 20.65
N GLU A 194 -9.44 -15.20 19.57
CA GLU A 194 -10.57 -14.29 19.36
C GLU A 194 -11.77 -14.65 20.25
N ASN A 195 -12.59 -13.64 20.60
CA ASN A 195 -13.87 -13.79 21.30
C ASN A 195 -13.80 -14.46 22.69
N HIS A 196 -12.72 -14.25 23.45
CA HIS A 196 -12.51 -14.83 24.79
C HIS A 196 -12.50 -16.38 24.82
N ASN A 197 -12.49 -17.04 23.67
CA ASN A 197 -12.38 -18.49 23.53
C ASN A 197 -11.07 -18.83 22.81
N SER A 198 -10.22 -19.62 23.47
CA SER A 198 -8.97 -20.09 22.88
C SER A 198 -9.21 -21.40 22.13
N PHE A 199 -9.45 -21.31 20.82
CA PHE A 199 -9.52 -22.49 19.96
C PHE A 199 -8.17 -22.72 19.27
N SER A 200 -7.78 -23.97 19.14
CA SER A 200 -6.63 -24.35 18.34
C SER A 200 -6.88 -25.68 17.65
N ARG A 201 -6.15 -25.92 16.57
CA ARG A 201 -6.10 -27.18 15.86
C ARG A 201 -4.65 -27.47 15.48
N ALA A 202 -4.15 -28.63 15.91
CA ALA A 202 -2.81 -29.07 15.55
C ALA A 202 -2.70 -29.30 14.04
N SER A 203 -1.51 -29.02 13.49
CA SER A 203 -1.18 -29.37 12.11
C SER A 203 -1.24 -30.88 11.90
N ARG A 204 -1.71 -31.29 10.72
CA ARG A 204 -1.63 -32.67 10.23
C ARG A 204 -0.39 -32.92 9.37
N VAL A 205 0.42 -31.88 9.16
CA VAL A 205 1.67 -31.94 8.39
C VAL A 205 2.84 -31.42 9.21
N ARG A 206 4.01 -32.03 9.05
CA ARG A 206 5.27 -31.62 9.68
C ARG A 206 6.38 -31.68 8.64
N PHE A 207 7.22 -30.65 8.63
CA PHE A 207 8.35 -30.52 7.70
C PHE A 207 9.64 -30.73 8.48
N THR A 208 10.61 -31.42 7.89
CA THR A 208 12.00 -31.35 8.34
C THR A 208 12.65 -30.10 7.75
N ASP A 209 13.80 -29.73 8.31
CA ASP A 209 14.69 -28.80 7.64
C ASP A 209 15.17 -29.40 6.31
N ALA A 210 15.38 -28.53 5.32
CA ALA A 210 15.98 -28.90 4.04
C ALA A 210 17.50 -28.79 4.15
N VAL A 211 18.20 -29.87 3.83
CA VAL A 211 19.65 -29.98 3.94
C VAL A 211 20.26 -30.00 2.54
N CYS A 212 21.29 -29.21 2.31
CA CYS A 212 21.99 -29.18 1.02
C CYS A 212 22.75 -30.48 0.81
N ASP A 213 22.55 -31.13 -0.33
CA ASP A 213 23.18 -32.42 -0.63
C ASP A 213 24.68 -32.25 -0.95
N SER A 214 25.08 -31.02 -1.33
CA SER A 214 26.47 -30.62 -1.54
C SER A 214 27.10 -30.03 -0.28
N THR A 215 28.38 -30.36 -0.06
CA THR A 215 29.21 -29.72 0.97
C THR A 215 29.61 -28.29 0.63
N ASP A 216 29.55 -27.91 -0.66
CA ASP A 216 29.92 -26.59 -1.19
C ASP A 216 28.68 -25.85 -1.72
N CYS A 217 27.76 -25.56 -0.80
CA CYS A 217 26.42 -25.07 -1.11
C CYS A 217 26.35 -23.55 -1.36
N PHE A 218 27.26 -22.80 -0.73
CA PHE A 218 27.15 -21.34 -0.63
C PHE A 218 28.08 -20.63 -1.61
N ASP A 219 27.58 -19.53 -2.15
CA ASP A 219 28.34 -18.58 -2.94
C ASP A 219 28.92 -17.46 -2.03
N GLY A 220 29.56 -16.46 -2.64
CA GLY A 220 30.12 -15.31 -1.96
C GLY A 220 29.07 -14.42 -1.23
N PRO A 221 29.53 -13.40 -0.49
CA PRO A 221 28.66 -12.41 0.11
C PRO A 221 28.17 -11.42 -0.93
N TYR A 222 26.88 -11.10 -0.86
CA TYR A 222 26.21 -10.16 -1.76
C TYR A 222 25.50 -9.06 -0.98
N LEU A 223 25.46 -7.85 -1.55
CA LEU A 223 24.70 -6.75 -1.00
C LEU A 223 23.36 -6.64 -1.75
N LEU A 224 22.26 -6.76 -1.02
CA LEU A 224 20.94 -6.52 -1.58
C LEU A 224 20.68 -5.00 -1.67
N PRO A 225 20.09 -4.51 -2.78
CA PRO A 225 19.72 -3.11 -2.92
C PRO A 225 18.72 -2.68 -1.84
N LEU A 226 18.84 -1.43 -1.38
CA LEU A 226 17.93 -0.84 -0.41
C LEU A 226 16.51 -0.71 -0.99
N LEU A 227 15.62 -1.58 -0.53
CA LEU A 227 14.20 -1.52 -0.85
C LEU A 227 13.52 -0.61 0.17
N ALA A 228 12.95 0.51 -0.31
CA ALA A 228 12.29 1.47 0.55
C ALA A 228 11.17 0.82 1.41
N ASN A 229 10.90 1.41 2.57
CA ASN A 229 9.88 0.90 3.49
C ASN A 229 8.47 0.92 2.88
N PRO A 230 7.64 -0.12 3.15
CA PRO A 230 6.25 -0.15 2.71
C PRO A 230 5.50 1.06 3.27
N ARG A 231 4.70 1.72 2.43
CA ARG A 231 3.91 2.89 2.82
C ARG A 231 2.45 2.47 2.88
N LEU A 232 1.82 2.53 4.06
CA LEU A 232 0.39 2.22 4.21
C LEU A 232 -0.50 3.08 3.30
N SER A 233 -0.06 4.29 2.96
CA SER A 233 -0.76 5.20 2.04
C SER A 233 -0.63 4.80 0.56
N SER A 234 0.11 3.75 0.22
CA SER A 234 0.25 3.20 -1.14
C SER A 234 -0.85 2.21 -1.46
N PHE A 235 -2.10 2.68 -1.35
CA PHE A 235 -3.30 1.87 -1.54
C PHE A 235 -3.33 1.13 -2.87
N GLU A 236 -2.73 1.69 -3.93
CA GLU A 236 -2.61 1.03 -5.23
C GLU A 236 -1.96 -0.36 -5.19
N PHE A 237 -1.14 -0.67 -4.17
CA PHE A 237 -0.53 -2.00 -3.99
C PHE A 237 -1.31 -2.93 -3.07
N TYR A 238 -2.05 -2.35 -2.11
CA TYR A 238 -2.59 -3.10 -0.98
C TYR A 238 -4.10 -3.24 -1.03
N LEU A 239 -4.80 -2.34 -1.71
CA LEU A 239 -6.25 -2.35 -1.82
C LEU A 239 -6.66 -2.63 -3.26
N SER A 240 -7.63 -3.51 -3.41
CA SER A 240 -8.30 -3.77 -4.67
C SER A 240 -9.72 -3.21 -4.61
N GLY A 241 -10.11 -2.56 -5.70
CA GLY A 241 -11.43 -1.97 -5.84
C GLY A 241 -12.41 -2.87 -6.56
N ASN A 242 -13.68 -2.80 -6.15
CA ASN A 242 -14.78 -3.28 -6.98
C ASN A 242 -15.48 -2.10 -7.65
N TYR A 243 -14.89 -1.63 -8.76
CA TYR A 243 -15.33 -0.41 -9.43
C TYR A 243 -16.01 -0.72 -10.77
N ASN A 244 -17.08 -0.01 -11.07
CA ASN A 244 -17.56 0.06 -12.46
C ASN A 244 -16.63 0.93 -13.31
N LYS A 245 -16.80 0.88 -14.64
CA LYS A 245 -15.95 1.62 -15.60
C LYS A 245 -15.91 3.14 -15.37
N ARG A 246 -16.92 3.72 -14.72
CA ARG A 246 -16.99 5.16 -14.41
C ARG A 246 -16.20 5.55 -13.15
N GLU A 247 -15.87 4.58 -12.30
CA GLU A 247 -15.19 4.80 -11.03
C GLU A 247 -13.76 4.26 -11.03
N TRP A 248 -13.37 3.60 -12.12
CA TRP A 248 -12.11 2.89 -12.27
C TRP A 248 -10.89 3.69 -11.83
N ASN A 249 -10.84 5.00 -12.13
CA ASN A 249 -9.72 5.88 -11.82
C ASN A 249 -9.79 6.53 -10.43
N ARG A 250 -10.82 6.28 -9.63
CA ARG A 250 -10.96 6.85 -8.29
C ARG A 250 -10.11 6.05 -7.29
N LEU A 251 -9.38 6.78 -6.46
CA LEU A 251 -8.66 6.22 -5.32
C LEU A 251 -9.54 6.27 -4.07
N TYR A 252 -9.88 5.10 -3.57
CA TYR A 252 -10.61 4.92 -2.33
C TYR A 252 -9.67 4.47 -1.22
N GLY A 253 -9.78 5.11 -0.05
CA GLY A 253 -9.05 4.69 1.15
C GLY A 253 -9.65 3.45 1.80
N PRO A 254 -8.98 2.87 2.81
CA PRO A 254 -9.42 1.63 3.49
C PRO A 254 -10.80 1.75 4.16
N ASP A 255 -11.23 2.97 4.51
CA ASP A 255 -12.54 3.21 5.12
C ASP A 255 -13.71 2.97 4.15
N SER A 256 -13.48 3.07 2.84
CA SER A 256 -14.52 2.83 1.84
C SER A 256 -15.02 1.38 1.86
N SER A 257 -16.32 1.19 1.61
CA SER A 257 -16.92 -0.13 1.40
C SER A 257 -16.65 -0.69 -0.01
N LYS A 258 -16.14 0.14 -0.93
CA LYS A 258 -15.84 -0.23 -2.32
C LYS A 258 -14.48 -0.91 -2.51
N VAL A 259 -13.71 -1.05 -1.42
CA VAL A 259 -12.37 -1.65 -1.45
C VAL A 259 -12.27 -2.86 -0.53
N THR A 260 -11.40 -3.78 -0.92
CA THR A 260 -10.96 -4.93 -0.13
C THR A 260 -9.43 -5.02 -0.19
N ILE A 261 -8.82 -5.90 0.61
CA ILE A 261 -7.38 -6.19 0.49
C ILE A 261 -7.09 -6.81 -0.89
N ALA A 262 -6.00 -6.40 -1.54
CA ALA A 262 -5.57 -6.92 -2.84
C ALA A 262 -5.12 -8.40 -2.80
N GLY A 263 -4.91 -8.95 -1.61
CA GLY A 263 -4.50 -10.34 -1.40
C GLY A 263 -3.02 -10.48 -1.08
N ARG A 264 -2.39 -11.53 -1.61
CA ARG A 264 -0.98 -11.87 -1.34
C ARG A 264 -0.04 -11.12 -2.27
N LYS A 265 1.09 -10.66 -1.74
CA LYS A 265 2.17 -10.08 -2.53
C LYS A 265 2.98 -11.20 -3.19
N PHE A 266 3.10 -11.15 -4.50
CA PHE A 266 3.91 -12.07 -5.29
C PHE A 266 5.04 -11.33 -6.01
N TYR A 267 6.07 -12.07 -6.42
CA TYR A 267 7.23 -11.55 -7.14
C TYR A 267 7.48 -12.41 -8.37
N TRP A 268 7.83 -11.77 -9.47
CA TRP A 268 8.19 -12.45 -10.71
C TRP A 268 9.50 -13.22 -10.59
N HIS A 269 9.63 -14.27 -11.37
CA HIS A 269 10.90 -14.90 -11.68
C HIS A 269 11.64 -14.06 -12.72
N ALA A 270 12.33 -13.02 -12.26
CA ALA A 270 13.08 -12.10 -13.12
C ALA A 270 14.60 -12.37 -13.03
N PRO A 271 15.38 -11.96 -14.05
CA PRO A 271 16.84 -11.95 -13.97
C PRO A 271 17.36 -11.26 -12.71
N GLN A 272 18.46 -11.78 -12.16
CA GLN A 272 18.99 -11.35 -10.88
C GLN A 272 19.59 -9.94 -10.97
N ASN A 273 19.12 -9.02 -10.12
CA ASN A 273 19.66 -7.66 -10.00
C ASN A 273 20.37 -7.51 -8.64
N VAL A 274 21.40 -8.32 -8.40
CA VAL A 274 22.21 -8.27 -7.18
C VAL A 274 23.43 -7.38 -7.39
N ILE A 275 23.76 -6.53 -6.42
CA ILE A 275 24.92 -5.65 -6.51
C ILE A 275 26.11 -6.35 -5.84
N THR A 276 27.22 -6.42 -6.56
CA THR A 276 28.46 -7.09 -6.13
C THR A 276 29.51 -6.13 -5.55
N SER A 277 29.13 -4.92 -5.17
CA SER A 277 30.03 -3.90 -4.62
C SER A 277 29.42 -3.22 -3.41
N ASP A 278 30.28 -2.74 -2.50
CA ASP A 278 29.90 -1.87 -1.38
C ASP A 278 29.27 -0.57 -1.93
N ASP A 279 27.94 -0.53 -1.98
CA ASP A 279 27.15 0.62 -2.45
C ASP A 279 27.36 1.77 -1.46
N GLU A 280 27.79 2.95 -1.91
CA GLU A 280 27.92 4.16 -1.08
C GLU A 280 26.63 4.44 -0.28
N LYS A 281 25.46 4.07 -0.83
CA LYS A 281 24.17 4.18 -0.14
C LYS A 281 24.00 3.23 1.04
N ALA A 282 24.65 2.07 1.00
CA ALA A 282 24.68 1.15 2.14
C ALA A 282 25.54 1.71 3.27
N GLU A 283 26.59 2.48 2.97
CA GLU A 283 27.35 3.23 3.98
C GLU A 283 26.52 4.39 4.57
N GLU A 284 25.73 5.08 3.75
CA GLU A 284 24.83 6.14 4.21
C GLU A 284 23.65 5.63 5.07
N GLN A 285 23.20 4.38 4.82
CA GLN A 285 22.06 3.76 5.52
C GLN A 285 22.37 2.32 5.99
N PRO A 286 23.34 2.15 6.90
CA PRO A 286 23.87 0.82 7.25
C PRO A 286 22.83 -0.07 7.94
N THR A 287 21.84 0.53 8.62
CA THR A 287 20.76 -0.21 9.28
C THR A 287 19.74 -0.82 8.31
N MET A 288 19.70 -0.33 7.08
CA MET A 288 18.82 -0.86 6.03
C MET A 288 19.56 -1.76 5.03
N ALA A 289 20.89 -1.72 5.02
CA ALA A 289 21.71 -2.55 4.15
C ALA A 289 21.66 -4.03 4.58
N ALA A 290 21.37 -4.92 3.63
CA ALA A 290 21.33 -6.35 3.87
C ALA A 290 22.45 -7.06 3.09
N ARG A 291 23.51 -7.45 3.80
CA ARG A 291 24.54 -8.36 3.28
C ARG A 291 24.08 -9.79 3.51
N MET A 292 24.08 -10.61 2.47
CA MET A 292 23.61 -11.99 2.53
C MET A 292 24.58 -12.92 1.80
N GLN A 293 24.77 -14.10 2.35
CA GLN A 293 25.40 -15.20 1.63
C GLN A 293 24.33 -15.91 0.79
N LEU A 294 24.58 -16.07 -0.51
CA LEU A 294 23.64 -16.74 -1.40
C LEU A 294 23.96 -18.23 -1.49
N VAL A 295 22.95 -19.02 -1.87
CA VAL A 295 23.13 -20.42 -2.28
C VAL A 295 23.45 -20.44 -3.77
N LYS A 296 24.39 -21.30 -4.20
CA LYS A 296 24.75 -21.44 -5.62
C LYS A 296 23.54 -21.91 -6.44
N LYS A 297 23.46 -21.45 -7.69
CA LYS A 297 22.42 -21.94 -8.62
C LYS A 297 22.62 -23.43 -8.88
N GLY A 298 21.52 -24.19 -8.86
CA GLY A 298 21.52 -25.62 -9.14
C GLY A 298 21.98 -26.50 -7.99
N MET A 299 21.98 -25.97 -6.76
CA MET A 299 22.15 -26.79 -5.56
C MET A 299 20.84 -27.47 -5.19
N ASP A 300 20.95 -28.76 -4.89
CA ASP A 300 19.83 -29.60 -4.47
C ASP A 300 19.78 -29.71 -2.94
N PHE A 301 18.55 -29.78 -2.44
CA PHE A 301 18.26 -29.91 -1.02
C PHE A 301 17.23 -31.01 -0.81
N SER A 302 17.47 -31.84 0.19
CA SER A 302 16.58 -32.91 0.59
C SER A 302 15.84 -32.57 1.88
N PHE A 303 14.53 -32.85 1.92
CA PHE A 303 13.70 -32.72 3.13
C PHE A 303 12.56 -33.73 3.10
N SER A 304 11.96 -34.00 4.27
CA SER A 304 10.81 -34.89 4.39
C SER A 304 9.58 -34.15 4.90
N VAL A 305 8.41 -34.54 4.38
CA VAL A 305 7.10 -34.06 4.85
C VAL A 305 6.33 -35.23 5.43
N PHE A 306 6.08 -35.19 6.74
CA PHE A 306 5.24 -36.16 7.41
C PHE A 306 3.80 -35.68 7.44
N PHE A 307 2.85 -36.57 7.13
CA PHE A 307 1.42 -36.28 7.25
C PHE A 307 0.71 -37.33 8.11
N ASP A 308 -0.37 -36.93 8.78
CA ASP A 308 -1.18 -37.81 9.64
C ASP A 308 -2.67 -37.58 9.41
N ARG A 309 -3.42 -38.68 9.22
CA ARG A 309 -4.89 -38.69 9.08
C ARG A 309 -5.42 -37.63 8.10
N ILE A 310 -4.81 -37.50 6.93
CA ILE A 310 -5.34 -36.65 5.84
C ILE A 310 -6.03 -37.51 4.80
N THR A 311 -7.03 -36.96 4.12
CA THR A 311 -7.67 -37.65 2.99
C THR A 311 -6.77 -37.64 1.76
N GLU A 312 -7.00 -38.54 0.82
CA GLU A 312 -6.27 -38.53 -0.46
C GLU A 312 -6.39 -37.18 -1.20
N LYS A 313 -7.59 -36.58 -1.19
CA LYS A 313 -7.81 -35.23 -1.75
C LYS A 313 -6.94 -34.17 -1.07
N GLN A 314 -6.75 -34.24 0.24
CA GLN A 314 -5.86 -33.33 0.97
C GLN A 314 -4.39 -33.61 0.64
N LEU A 315 -4.01 -34.88 0.49
CA LEU A 315 -2.65 -35.27 0.10
C LEU A 315 -2.31 -34.75 -1.30
N ARG A 316 -3.21 -34.93 -2.29
CA ARG A 316 -3.00 -34.38 -3.65
C ARG A 316 -2.84 -32.86 -3.64
N LYS A 317 -3.61 -32.15 -2.81
CA LYS A 317 -3.45 -30.69 -2.62
C LYS A 317 -2.13 -30.31 -1.94
N LEU A 318 -1.65 -31.12 -1.01
CA LEU A 318 -0.34 -30.93 -0.38
C LEU A 318 0.78 -31.12 -1.41
N VAL A 319 0.71 -32.19 -2.21
CA VAL A 319 1.65 -32.47 -3.30
C VAL A 319 1.63 -31.32 -4.31
N PHE A 320 0.45 -30.88 -4.76
CA PHE A 320 0.31 -29.72 -5.64
C PHE A 320 0.97 -28.45 -5.06
N ALA A 321 0.84 -28.22 -3.76
CA ALA A 321 1.47 -27.07 -3.11
C ALA A 321 3.01 -27.16 -3.06
N LEU A 322 3.56 -28.37 -3.19
CA LEU A 322 5.00 -28.63 -3.29
C LEU A 322 5.48 -28.54 -4.74
N ASP A 323 4.90 -29.32 -5.66
CA ASP A 323 5.36 -29.44 -7.05
C ASP A 323 4.76 -28.40 -8.01
N LEU A 324 3.82 -27.58 -7.55
CA LEU A 324 3.08 -26.60 -8.36
C LEU A 324 2.31 -27.22 -9.53
N GLY A 325 1.93 -28.49 -9.38
CA GLY A 325 1.20 -29.29 -10.34
C GLY A 325 2.03 -29.86 -11.48
N GLU A 326 3.36 -29.73 -11.45
CA GLU A 326 4.28 -30.28 -12.45
C GLU A 326 5.52 -30.90 -11.78
N ASN A 327 5.43 -32.21 -11.48
CA ASN A 327 6.50 -32.95 -10.82
C ASN A 327 7.55 -33.52 -11.80
N SER A 328 8.23 -32.65 -12.53
CA SER A 328 9.33 -33.03 -13.43
C SER A 328 10.47 -32.02 -13.41
N ASP A 329 11.70 -32.46 -13.65
CA ASP A 329 12.88 -31.59 -13.65
C ASP A 329 12.87 -30.53 -14.75
N ASP A 330 12.21 -30.78 -15.88
CA ASP A 330 12.11 -29.88 -17.02
C ASP A 330 10.96 -28.86 -16.94
N SER A 331 10.05 -29.00 -15.95
CA SER A 331 9.02 -27.99 -15.69
C SER A 331 9.60 -26.57 -15.50
N ARG A 332 8.87 -25.55 -15.93
CA ARG A 332 9.28 -24.15 -15.69
C ARG A 332 8.64 -23.56 -14.44
N ARG A 333 7.78 -24.31 -13.74
CA ARG A 333 7.11 -23.83 -12.53
C ARG A 333 8.06 -23.84 -11.34
N CYS A 334 8.18 -22.70 -10.68
CA CYS A 334 9.05 -22.50 -9.54
C CYS A 334 8.32 -21.80 -8.39
N HIS A 335 8.70 -22.14 -7.16
CA HIS A 335 8.42 -21.36 -5.97
C HIS A 335 9.34 -20.15 -5.88
N LYS A 336 8.89 -19.14 -5.13
CA LYS A 336 9.68 -17.95 -4.81
C LYS A 336 9.91 -17.86 -3.29
N LEU A 337 11.14 -18.08 -2.83
CA LEU A 337 11.54 -18.24 -1.43
C LEU A 337 12.67 -17.27 -1.02
N GLY A 338 12.86 -17.06 0.30
CA GLY A 338 13.94 -16.23 0.84
C GLY A 338 13.71 -14.70 0.80
N HIS A 339 14.74 -13.93 1.17
CA HIS A 339 14.69 -12.47 1.27
C HIS A 339 14.92 -11.74 -0.05
N GLY A 340 15.66 -12.35 -0.98
CA GLY A 340 16.01 -11.75 -2.27
C GLY A 340 14.91 -11.80 -3.35
N LYS A 341 13.68 -12.23 -3.03
CA LYS A 341 12.56 -12.27 -4.00
C LYS A 341 12.36 -10.96 -4.78
N PRO A 342 12.43 -9.76 -4.15
CA PRO A 342 12.21 -8.51 -4.87
C PRO A 342 13.27 -8.19 -5.94
N VAL A 343 14.43 -8.84 -5.88
CA VAL A 343 15.56 -8.62 -6.81
C VAL A 343 15.78 -9.80 -7.76
N GLY A 344 14.79 -10.70 -7.86
CA GLY A 344 14.82 -11.84 -8.76
C GLY A 344 15.42 -13.13 -8.16
N LEU A 345 15.94 -13.12 -6.93
CA LEU A 345 16.49 -14.32 -6.30
C LEU A 345 15.40 -15.28 -5.76
N GLY A 346 15.84 -16.48 -5.37
CA GLY A 346 15.01 -17.44 -4.62
C GLY A 346 13.99 -18.19 -5.46
N SER A 347 14.24 -18.37 -6.75
CA SER A 347 13.48 -19.30 -7.59
C SER A 347 13.90 -20.73 -7.23
N VAL A 348 12.96 -21.56 -6.78
CA VAL A 348 13.22 -22.94 -6.32
C VAL A 348 12.18 -23.87 -6.91
N LYS A 349 12.61 -25.00 -7.45
CA LYS A 349 11.71 -26.10 -7.80
C LYS A 349 11.73 -27.13 -6.68
N ILE A 350 10.58 -27.74 -6.42
CA ILE A 350 10.46 -28.86 -5.48
C ILE A 350 9.94 -30.04 -6.29
N ILE A 351 10.67 -31.15 -6.24
CA ILE A 351 10.26 -32.43 -6.81
C ILE A 351 9.93 -33.37 -5.66
N VAL A 352 8.77 -34.01 -5.75
CA VAL A 352 8.36 -35.11 -4.89
C VAL A 352 8.92 -36.39 -5.49
N ASP A 353 9.90 -36.97 -4.79
CA ASP A 353 10.60 -38.19 -5.15
C ASP A 353 9.83 -39.44 -4.72
N GLN A 354 9.28 -39.44 -3.50
CA GLN A 354 8.60 -40.59 -2.92
C GLN A 354 7.47 -40.20 -1.96
N ILE A 355 6.39 -40.97 -2.02
CA ILE A 355 5.25 -40.87 -1.11
C ILE A 355 4.97 -42.24 -0.50
N ILE A 356 5.34 -42.40 0.77
CA ILE A 356 5.11 -43.63 1.54
C ILE A 356 3.98 -43.40 2.54
N THR A 357 2.99 -44.30 2.56
CA THR A 357 1.99 -44.37 3.62
C THR A 357 2.31 -45.50 4.59
N ARG A 358 2.03 -45.27 5.86
CA ARG A 358 2.17 -46.28 6.92
C ARG A 358 0.79 -46.60 7.46
N SER A 359 0.38 -47.86 7.37
CA SER A 359 -0.83 -48.39 8.02
C SER A 359 -0.46 -49.32 9.17
N PHE A 360 -1.33 -49.37 10.18
CA PHE A 360 -1.23 -50.30 11.29
C PHE A 360 -2.47 -51.20 11.29
N VAL A 361 -2.28 -52.46 10.93
CA VAL A 361 -3.36 -53.46 10.79
C VAL A 361 -2.90 -54.72 11.53
N GLU A 362 -3.76 -55.30 12.36
CA GLU A 362 -3.49 -56.57 13.06
C GLU A 362 -2.15 -56.59 13.83
N ASN A 363 -1.80 -55.51 14.54
CA ASN A 363 -0.54 -55.34 15.27
C ASN A 363 0.74 -55.32 14.39
N HIS A 364 0.61 -55.18 13.07
CA HIS A 364 1.72 -55.03 12.15
C HIS A 364 1.68 -53.68 11.44
N TYR A 365 2.86 -53.11 11.21
CA TYR A 365 3.01 -51.95 10.34
C TYR A 365 3.24 -52.41 8.91
N SER A 366 2.49 -51.85 7.98
CA SER A 366 2.73 -51.96 6.54
C SER A 366 3.10 -50.60 5.95
N LEU A 367 4.05 -50.62 5.03
CA LEU A 367 4.47 -49.47 4.24
C LEU A 367 4.00 -49.66 2.81
N ASN A 368 3.28 -48.69 2.27
CA ASN A 368 2.82 -48.71 0.89
C ASN A 368 3.37 -47.48 0.16
N ASP A 369 4.13 -47.71 -0.89
CA ASP A 369 4.55 -46.66 -1.82
C ASP A 369 3.39 -46.35 -2.77
N ILE A 370 2.85 -45.13 -2.66
CA ILE A 370 1.71 -44.66 -3.46
C ILE A 370 2.13 -43.58 -4.46
N THR A 371 3.43 -43.40 -4.67
CA THR A 371 4.00 -42.29 -5.47
C THR A 371 3.39 -42.24 -6.85
N LYS A 372 3.37 -43.36 -7.58
CA LYS A 372 2.82 -43.42 -8.93
C LYS A 372 1.34 -43.04 -8.97
N ASN A 373 0.53 -43.56 -8.06
CA ASN A 373 -0.92 -43.31 -8.02
C ASN A 373 -1.24 -41.82 -7.80
N ILE A 374 -0.47 -41.16 -6.94
CA ILE A 374 -0.67 -39.74 -6.63
C ILE A 374 -0.16 -38.83 -7.75
N LEU A 375 0.99 -39.16 -8.34
CA LEU A 375 1.64 -38.31 -9.35
C LEU A 375 1.14 -38.54 -10.79
N SER A 376 0.56 -39.70 -11.11
CA SER A 376 0.13 -40.01 -12.49
C SER A 376 -1.20 -39.39 -12.89
N GLU A 377 -2.05 -39.01 -11.94
CA GLU A 377 -3.35 -38.41 -12.23
C GLU A 377 -3.22 -36.91 -12.44
N ALA A 378 -3.81 -36.42 -13.53
CA ALA A 378 -3.82 -35.00 -13.84
C ALA A 378 -4.61 -34.21 -12.79
N ASN A 379 -4.06 -33.07 -12.35
CA ASN A 379 -4.66 -32.18 -11.36
C ASN A 379 -5.90 -31.40 -11.88
N GLU A 380 -6.53 -31.84 -12.98
CA GLU A 380 -7.43 -31.05 -13.82
C GLU A 380 -8.69 -30.52 -13.12
N ASP A 381 -9.10 -31.14 -12.01
CA ASP A 381 -10.30 -30.79 -11.23
C ASP A 381 -10.02 -30.39 -9.77
N MET A 382 -8.73 -30.18 -9.40
CA MET A 382 -8.37 -29.86 -8.02
C MET A 382 -8.86 -28.46 -7.59
N PHE A 383 -8.91 -27.53 -8.55
CA PHE A 383 -9.26 -26.14 -8.33
C PHE A 383 -10.21 -25.63 -9.42
N PRO A 384 -11.08 -24.65 -9.11
CA PRO A 384 -11.89 -23.98 -10.12
C PRO A 384 -11.01 -23.32 -11.19
N LYS A 385 -11.28 -23.62 -12.46
CA LYS A 385 -10.61 -22.98 -13.60
C LYS A 385 -11.09 -21.53 -13.72
N THR A 386 -10.32 -20.60 -13.18
CA THR A 386 -10.59 -19.16 -13.25
C THR A 386 -9.47 -18.46 -14.01
N PRO A 387 -9.73 -17.33 -14.71
CA PRO A 387 -8.69 -16.58 -15.40
C PRO A 387 -7.53 -16.16 -14.48
N VAL A 388 -7.83 -15.91 -13.20
CA VAL A 388 -6.81 -15.56 -12.19
C VAL A 388 -5.94 -16.75 -11.85
N LEU A 389 -6.52 -17.94 -11.64
CA LEU A 389 -5.74 -19.15 -11.37
C LEU A 389 -4.91 -19.56 -12.58
N THR A 390 -5.49 -19.54 -13.78
CA THR A 390 -4.75 -19.80 -15.03
C THR A 390 -3.57 -18.85 -15.17
N ALA A 391 -3.79 -17.54 -14.99
CA ALA A 391 -2.71 -16.57 -15.03
C ALA A 391 -1.69 -16.75 -13.89
N PHE A 392 -2.10 -17.20 -12.71
CA PHE A 392 -1.19 -17.55 -11.63
C PHE A 392 -0.25 -18.69 -12.03
N LEU A 393 -0.79 -19.80 -12.54
CA LEU A 393 -0.02 -20.97 -12.93
C LEU A 393 0.86 -20.71 -14.15
N ASP A 394 0.32 -20.07 -15.19
CA ASP A 394 0.99 -19.94 -16.48
C ASP A 394 1.97 -18.76 -16.54
N LYS A 395 1.82 -17.76 -15.67
CA LYS A 395 2.62 -16.54 -15.72
C LYS A 395 3.51 -16.36 -14.51
N LEU A 396 2.93 -16.46 -13.32
CA LEU A 396 3.64 -16.07 -12.11
C LEU A 396 4.58 -17.16 -11.62
N LEU A 397 4.21 -18.43 -11.78
CA LEU A 397 5.05 -19.56 -11.40
C LEU A 397 6.10 -19.90 -12.47
N ASP A 398 5.89 -19.49 -13.73
CA ASP A 398 6.80 -19.75 -14.83
C ASP A 398 8.08 -18.93 -14.68
N LEU A 399 9.21 -19.64 -14.62
CA LEU A 399 10.56 -19.11 -14.47
C LEU A 399 10.95 -18.10 -15.56
N ASP A 400 10.41 -18.28 -16.77
CA ASP A 400 10.81 -17.55 -17.97
C ASP A 400 9.71 -16.63 -18.50
N TYR A 401 8.54 -16.55 -17.86
CA TYR A 401 7.41 -15.76 -18.37
C TYR A 401 7.77 -14.29 -18.63
N VAL A 402 8.58 -13.71 -17.73
CA VAL A 402 9.04 -12.32 -17.86
C VAL A 402 10.40 -12.19 -18.54
N ALA A 403 10.96 -13.28 -19.09
CA ALA A 403 12.21 -13.23 -19.84
C ALA A 403 11.99 -12.39 -21.11
N GLY A 404 12.57 -11.19 -21.12
CA GLY A 404 12.39 -10.20 -22.20
C GLY A 404 11.45 -9.04 -21.87
N TYR A 405 10.82 -9.03 -20.70
CA TYR A 405 10.10 -7.88 -20.18
C TYR A 405 10.99 -7.05 -19.23
N ASP A 406 10.90 -5.73 -19.32
CA ASP A 406 11.46 -4.83 -18.30
C ASP A 406 10.47 -4.70 -17.14
N VAL A 407 10.61 -5.59 -16.14
CA VAL A 407 9.73 -5.65 -14.97
C VAL A 407 10.44 -5.11 -13.74
N ASP A 408 10.13 -3.88 -13.35
CA ASP A 408 10.63 -3.25 -12.11
C ASP A 408 9.67 -2.10 -11.69
N TYR A 409 9.73 -1.66 -10.43
CA TYR A 409 8.82 -0.70 -9.77
C TYR A 409 8.62 0.60 -10.57
N PRO A 410 7.42 1.18 -10.75
CA PRO A 410 7.27 2.33 -11.63
C PRO A 410 8.09 3.55 -11.16
N ARG A 411 8.81 4.20 -12.08
CA ARG A 411 9.67 5.37 -11.85
C ARG A 411 9.44 6.42 -12.94
N LEU A 412 9.61 7.70 -12.61
CA LEU A 412 9.52 8.80 -13.59
C LEU A 412 10.73 8.85 -14.53
N LYS A 413 11.91 8.54 -14.00
CA LYS A 413 13.18 8.48 -14.72
C LYS A 413 13.99 7.26 -14.26
N GLU A 414 14.95 6.86 -15.06
CA GLU A 414 15.84 5.73 -14.76
C GLU A 414 16.75 6.11 -13.60
N GLY A 415 16.97 5.15 -12.68
CA GLY A 415 17.62 5.41 -11.40
C GLY A 415 16.87 6.37 -10.45
N GLY A 416 15.71 6.93 -10.86
CA GLY A 416 14.93 7.85 -10.04
C GLY A 416 14.20 7.15 -8.90
N ASP A 417 13.73 7.90 -7.90
CA ASP A 417 13.00 7.31 -6.78
C ASP A 417 11.59 6.84 -7.20
N VAL A 418 11.13 5.76 -6.57
CA VAL A 418 9.82 5.15 -6.82
C VAL A 418 8.67 6.04 -6.30
N PHE A 419 8.92 6.79 -5.23
CA PHE A 419 7.91 7.61 -4.55
C PHE A 419 7.39 8.76 -5.43
N SER A 420 8.28 9.35 -6.24
CA SER A 420 7.94 10.42 -7.18
C SER A 420 6.91 9.95 -8.20
N TRP A 421 7.00 8.72 -8.71
CA TRP A 421 5.96 8.20 -9.62
C TRP A 421 4.59 8.13 -8.94
N PHE A 422 4.53 7.64 -7.69
CA PHE A 422 3.26 7.54 -6.95
C PHE A 422 2.64 8.90 -6.63
N SER A 423 3.48 9.88 -6.29
CA SER A 423 3.04 11.25 -6.04
C SER A 423 2.46 11.85 -7.32
N GLU A 424 3.15 11.69 -8.45
CA GLU A 424 2.68 12.20 -9.74
C GLU A 424 1.50 11.42 -10.32
N ASN A 425 1.34 10.14 -9.97
CA ASN A 425 0.22 9.33 -10.43
C ASN A 425 -1.12 9.72 -9.75
N ARG A 426 -1.11 10.58 -8.73
CA ARG A 426 -2.28 11.01 -7.96
C ARG A 426 -2.58 12.49 -8.26
N ASP A 427 -3.73 12.78 -8.87
CA ASP A 427 -4.11 14.11 -9.36
C ASP A 427 -3.91 15.29 -8.38
N PRO A 428 -4.27 15.23 -7.08
CA PRO A 428 -4.03 16.36 -6.18
C PRO A 428 -2.56 16.51 -5.74
N LEU A 429 -1.71 15.51 -5.99
CA LEU A 429 -0.29 15.50 -5.62
C LEU A 429 0.63 15.70 -6.84
N ALA A 430 0.10 15.58 -8.05
CA ALA A 430 0.86 15.74 -9.28
C ALA A 430 1.39 17.17 -9.43
N SER A 431 2.68 17.29 -9.72
CA SER A 431 3.28 18.58 -10.01
C SER A 431 2.68 19.17 -11.29
N LYS A 432 2.42 20.49 -11.31
CA LYS A 432 1.92 21.18 -12.52
C LYS A 432 2.90 21.12 -13.70
N THR A 433 4.13 20.67 -13.46
CA THR A 433 5.28 20.70 -14.39
C THR A 433 5.54 19.38 -15.12
N ASN A 434 5.00 18.24 -14.67
CA ASN A 434 5.28 16.96 -15.31
C ASN A 434 4.32 16.67 -16.48
N LYS A 435 4.75 17.05 -17.70
CA LYS A 435 3.96 16.88 -18.94
C LYS A 435 3.67 15.42 -19.31
N PHE A 436 4.46 14.43 -18.86
CA PHE A 436 4.33 13.04 -19.34
C PHE A 436 3.09 12.32 -18.80
N ILE A 437 2.93 12.31 -17.48
CA ILE A 437 1.73 11.73 -16.85
C ILE A 437 0.51 12.52 -17.27
N LYS A 438 0.62 13.86 -17.38
CA LYS A 438 -0.45 14.73 -17.83
C LYS A 438 -0.90 14.48 -19.28
N VAL A 439 0.00 14.22 -20.23
CA VAL A 439 -0.37 13.94 -21.63
C VAL A 439 -1.01 12.55 -21.80
N GLN A 440 -0.53 11.53 -21.07
CA GLN A 440 -1.22 10.22 -21.04
C GLN A 440 -2.58 10.33 -20.32
N ALA A 441 -2.64 11.11 -19.24
CA ALA A 441 -3.87 11.42 -18.53
C ALA A 441 -4.85 12.16 -19.45
N GLU A 442 -4.46 13.24 -20.13
CA GLU A 442 -5.30 14.04 -21.02
C GLU A 442 -5.81 13.23 -22.22
N LYS A 443 -4.96 12.41 -22.86
CA LYS A 443 -5.39 11.54 -23.98
C LYS A 443 -6.40 10.47 -23.55
N ARG A 444 -6.31 9.93 -22.33
CA ARG A 444 -7.32 9.00 -21.78
C ARG A 444 -8.52 9.76 -21.19
N MET A 445 -8.29 10.90 -20.56
CA MET A 445 -9.27 11.74 -19.87
C MET A 445 -10.17 12.52 -20.82
N GLU A 446 -9.81 12.75 -22.09
CA GLU A 446 -10.75 13.31 -23.09
C GLU A 446 -12.05 12.47 -23.17
N SER A 447 -11.95 11.15 -22.92
CA SER A 447 -13.11 10.25 -22.81
C SER A 447 -13.80 10.26 -21.43
N TYR A 448 -13.12 10.73 -20.38
CA TYR A 448 -13.58 10.72 -18.99
C TYR A 448 -13.96 12.10 -18.42
N LYS A 449 -13.75 13.19 -19.16
CA LYS A 449 -14.19 14.56 -18.85
C LYS A 449 -15.70 14.67 -18.58
N ARG A 450 -16.49 13.63 -18.90
CA ARG A 450 -17.93 13.51 -18.62
C ARG A 450 -18.29 12.79 -17.31
N LEU A 451 -17.33 12.42 -16.48
CA LEU A 451 -17.60 11.71 -15.22
C LEU A 451 -17.52 12.64 -14.00
N ASP A 452 -18.52 12.56 -13.12
CA ASP A 452 -18.57 13.30 -11.86
C ASP A 452 -17.50 12.79 -10.88
N ASN A 453 -16.26 13.28 -11.06
CA ASN A 453 -15.09 12.92 -10.27
C ASN A 453 -14.77 13.99 -9.22
N LYS A 454 -15.69 14.92 -8.94
CA LYS A 454 -15.49 16.00 -7.99
C LYS A 454 -15.34 15.42 -6.57
N GLY A 455 -14.23 15.75 -5.89
CA GLY A 455 -13.97 15.33 -4.51
C GLY A 455 -13.22 14.01 -4.34
N TYR A 456 -12.89 13.30 -5.43
CA TYR A 456 -12.08 12.06 -5.37
C TYR A 456 -10.59 12.32 -5.66
N ILE A 457 -9.71 11.49 -5.13
CA ILE A 457 -8.32 11.41 -5.60
C ILE A 457 -8.36 10.56 -6.87
N ILE A 458 -7.72 11.02 -7.94
CA ILE A 458 -7.72 10.30 -9.22
C ILE A 458 -6.34 9.71 -9.50
N TYR A 459 -6.31 8.43 -9.88
CA TYR A 459 -5.13 7.78 -10.46
C TYR A 459 -5.10 7.94 -11.98
N TYR A 460 -3.92 8.21 -12.51
CA TYR A 460 -3.74 8.28 -13.97
C TYR A 460 -3.39 6.92 -14.60
N ASN A 461 -2.68 6.07 -13.86
CA ASN A 461 -2.27 4.74 -14.28
C ASN A 461 -2.53 3.72 -13.17
N HIS A 462 -3.05 2.55 -13.56
CA HIS A 462 -3.22 1.40 -12.67
C HIS A 462 -2.04 0.45 -12.83
N LEU A 463 -1.71 -0.28 -11.76
CA LEU A 463 -0.77 -1.39 -11.85
C LEU A 463 -1.41 -2.53 -12.67
N PRO A 464 -0.62 -3.26 -13.48
CA PRO A 464 -1.14 -4.40 -14.23
C PRO A 464 -1.66 -5.46 -13.26
N ARG A 465 -2.74 -6.12 -13.67
CA ARG A 465 -3.24 -7.33 -13.00
C ARG A 465 -2.54 -8.53 -13.61
N ILE A 466 -2.43 -9.62 -12.85
CA ILE A 466 -1.86 -10.88 -13.35
C ILE A 466 -2.59 -11.40 -14.60
N THR A 467 -3.88 -11.11 -14.72
CA THR A 467 -4.70 -11.47 -15.89
C THR A 467 -4.40 -10.62 -17.12
N ASP A 468 -3.76 -9.46 -16.97
CA ASP A 468 -3.47 -8.58 -18.10
C ASP A 468 -2.34 -9.17 -18.97
N PRO A 469 -2.36 -8.98 -20.31
CA PRO A 469 -1.37 -9.59 -21.20
C PRO A 469 0.06 -9.06 -21.01
N ASP A 470 0.20 -7.81 -20.59
CA ASP A 470 1.48 -7.13 -20.37
C ASP A 470 1.76 -7.05 -18.86
N PRO A 471 2.76 -7.79 -18.35
CA PRO A 471 3.12 -7.76 -16.93
C PRO A 471 3.98 -6.55 -16.55
N SER A 472 4.44 -5.76 -17.54
CA SER A 472 5.29 -4.60 -17.27
C SER A 472 4.51 -3.54 -16.49
N LEU A 473 5.18 -2.96 -15.49
CA LEU A 473 4.59 -1.85 -14.74
C LEU A 473 4.53 -0.62 -15.65
N PRO A 474 3.56 0.29 -15.46
CA PRO A 474 3.46 1.55 -16.20
C PRO A 474 4.66 2.46 -15.89
N ARG A 475 5.81 2.17 -16.50
CA ARG A 475 7.03 2.99 -16.52
C ARG A 475 7.04 3.91 -17.75
N LYS A 476 7.99 4.85 -17.77
CA LYS A 476 8.44 5.76 -18.84
C LYS A 476 7.84 5.57 -20.26
N PRO A 477 7.73 6.63 -21.09
CA PRO A 477 7.48 6.48 -22.52
C PRO A 477 8.46 5.48 -23.12
N LYS A 478 7.94 4.52 -23.90
CA LYS A 478 8.76 3.55 -24.65
C LYS A 478 9.84 4.31 -25.43
N PRO A 479 11.08 3.78 -25.55
CA PRO A 479 12.09 4.40 -26.41
C PRO A 479 11.46 4.69 -27.79
N GLY A 480 11.42 5.97 -28.19
CA GLY A 480 10.80 6.40 -29.45
C GLY A 480 9.45 7.12 -29.34
N GLN A 481 8.80 7.18 -28.16
CA GLN A 481 7.66 8.08 -27.93
C GLN A 481 8.13 9.42 -27.36
N ASN A 482 9.01 10.11 -28.08
CA ASN A 482 9.17 11.55 -27.87
C ASN A 482 7.92 12.23 -28.44
N GLY A 483 7.09 12.80 -27.57
CA GLY A 483 6.19 13.87 -27.98
C GLY A 483 7.04 14.92 -28.71
N GLY A 484 6.68 15.20 -29.97
CA GLY A 484 7.47 15.99 -30.90
C GLY A 484 8.10 17.21 -30.23
N GLN A 485 9.40 17.10 -29.97
CA GLN A 485 10.27 18.26 -29.95
C GLN A 485 10.76 18.40 -31.37
N ASN A 486 10.51 19.59 -31.93
CA ASN A 486 11.01 20.00 -33.24
C ASN A 486 12.46 19.56 -33.40
N SER A 487 12.67 18.68 -34.37
CA SER A 487 13.98 18.24 -34.82
C SER A 487 14.68 19.40 -35.52
N GLY A 488 15.76 19.87 -34.92
CA GLY A 488 16.84 20.57 -35.59
C GLY A 488 18.15 20.17 -34.91
N GLY A 489 18.95 19.31 -35.59
CA GLY A 489 20.35 19.09 -35.19
C GLY A 489 20.79 17.63 -35.10
N ASN A 490 21.24 17.11 -36.24
CA ASN A 490 22.24 16.07 -36.51
C ASN A 490 22.59 14.91 -35.53
N LYS A 491 22.48 13.72 -36.14
CA LYS A 491 23.18 12.43 -35.96
C LYS A 491 24.49 12.42 -35.16
N GLY A 492 24.58 11.41 -34.29
CA GLY A 492 25.83 10.79 -33.83
C GLY A 492 25.55 9.35 -33.39
N SER A 493 25.71 8.41 -34.31
CA SER A 493 25.75 6.96 -34.04
C SER A 493 26.94 6.64 -33.14
N LEU A 494 26.80 5.73 -32.17
CA LEU A 494 27.90 4.89 -31.69
C LEU A 494 27.37 3.61 -31.04
N ASN A 495 27.66 2.50 -31.71
CA ASN A 495 27.73 1.15 -31.17
C ASN A 495 28.67 1.10 -29.96
N ASN A 496 28.42 0.19 -29.01
CA ASN A 496 29.35 -0.92 -28.79
C ASN A 496 28.83 -2.00 -27.83
N ARG A 497 29.15 -3.23 -28.22
CA ARG A 497 29.17 -4.47 -27.44
C ARG A 497 30.24 -4.38 -26.34
N LYS A 498 29.97 -4.95 -25.18
CA LYS A 498 30.65 -6.14 -24.65
C LYS A 498 29.81 -6.75 -23.54
#